data_AF-A0A5C7H5C0-F1
#
_entry.id   AF-A0A5C7H5C0-F1
#
_cell.length_a   1.000
_cell.length_b   1.000
_cell.length_c   1.000
_cell.angle_alpha   90.00
_cell.angle_beta   90.00
_cell.angle_gamma   90.00
#
_symmetry.space_group_name_H-M   'P 1'
#
loop_
_entity.id
_entity.type
_entity.pdbx_description
1 polymer ?
#
loop_
_entity_poly.entity_id
_entity_poly.type
_entity_poly.pdbx_seq_one_letter_code
_entity_poly.pdbx_strand_id
1 'polypeptide(L)'
;MAMEAASFNWENPTKKELWGNIKGGHPWNYQPNGAITHIKIRWGSNIDAISFKSTDGNGNWTQFGGSTGRDEPPFEIGWPNDYLESITGSYDSIAINTLCFKTHRGKQYGPFGTPNDGEKKINISTKDSTIVGFFGREGALLDALGIYVKPFVEVSPVPLPDLPTPEPLPLSHELDTNHDHDLNTQIAINGYDQVKKSGKTESAA
;
A
#
# COMPACT_ATOMS: atom_id res chain seq x y z
N MET A 1 -8.54 5.09 8.08
CA MET A 1 -7.12 4.94 8.49
C MET A 1 -6.33 4.73 7.21
N ALA A 2 -5.53 5.72 6.83
CA ALA A 2 -4.56 5.53 5.76
C ALA A 2 -3.49 4.59 6.31
N MET A 3 -3.22 3.50 5.60
CA MET A 3 -2.03 2.70 5.84
C MET A 3 -0.89 3.64 5.46
N GLU A 4 -0.31 4.33 6.44
CA GLU A 4 0.93 5.07 6.26
C GLU A 4 1.90 4.07 5.62
N ALA A 5 2.58 4.50 4.56
CA ALA A 5 3.49 3.65 3.82
C ALA A 5 4.63 3.24 4.76
N ALA A 6 4.37 2.24 5.61
CA ALA A 6 5.38 1.49 6.32
C ALA A 6 6.38 1.16 5.24
N SER A 7 7.61 1.64 5.43
CA SER A 7 8.73 1.39 4.54
C SER A 7 8.78 -0.12 4.30
N PHE A 8 8.21 -0.57 3.19
CA PHE A 8 8.10 -1.99 2.91
C PHE A 8 9.49 -2.45 2.56
N ASN A 9 10.18 -3.04 3.54
CA ASN A 9 11.50 -3.60 3.30
C ASN A 9 11.34 -4.91 2.51
N TRP A 10 11.75 -4.91 1.25
CA TRP A 10 11.75 -6.13 0.43
C TRP A 10 13.07 -6.88 0.45
N GLU A 11 14.03 -6.49 1.30
CA GLU A 11 15.24 -7.27 1.55
C GLU A 11 14.89 -8.70 1.94
N ASN A 12 15.55 -9.69 1.34
CA ASN A 12 15.36 -11.12 1.65
C ASN A 12 13.91 -11.62 1.44
N PRO A 13 13.31 -11.49 0.24
CA PRO A 13 11.99 -12.05 -0.02
C PRO A 13 12.10 -13.57 -0.19
N THR A 14 11.03 -14.28 0.15
CA THR A 14 10.99 -15.73 0.04
C THR A 14 10.79 -16.13 -1.42
N LYS A 15 11.80 -16.80 -1.99
CA LYS A 15 11.72 -17.38 -3.33
C LYS A 15 10.81 -18.61 -3.33
N LYS A 16 9.81 -18.64 -4.19
CA LYS A 16 8.91 -19.81 -4.39
C LYS A 16 9.41 -20.69 -5.53
N GLU A 17 8.65 -21.75 -5.82
CA GLU A 17 8.95 -22.70 -6.89
C GLU A 17 8.97 -22.03 -8.27
N LEU A 18 9.62 -22.69 -9.23
CA LEU A 18 9.67 -22.33 -10.64
C LEU A 18 8.79 -23.29 -11.43
N TRP A 19 7.76 -22.78 -12.09
CA TRP A 19 6.86 -23.56 -12.96
C TRP A 19 7.22 -23.34 -14.43
N GLY A 20 7.02 -24.35 -15.28
CA GLY A 20 7.35 -24.29 -16.70
C GLY A 20 8.55 -25.15 -17.11
N ASN A 21 9.10 -24.85 -18.28
CA ASN A 21 10.26 -25.52 -18.86
C ASN A 21 11.57 -25.00 -18.24
N ILE A 22 12.01 -25.68 -17.17
CA ILE A 22 13.23 -25.29 -16.42
C ILE A 22 14.54 -25.45 -17.22
N LYS A 23 14.51 -26.10 -18.39
CA LYS A 23 15.66 -26.30 -19.28
C LYS A 23 15.65 -25.36 -20.49
N GLY A 24 14.52 -24.70 -20.77
CA GLY A 24 14.34 -23.79 -21.90
C GLY A 24 14.88 -22.39 -21.62
N GLY A 25 15.12 -21.59 -22.65
CA GLY A 25 15.48 -20.18 -22.51
C GLY A 25 16.70 -19.86 -21.62
N HIS A 26 16.78 -18.60 -21.19
CA HIS A 26 17.79 -18.03 -20.30
C HIS A 26 17.16 -17.55 -18.99
N PRO A 27 17.87 -17.67 -17.85
CA PRO A 27 17.32 -17.22 -16.57
C PRO A 27 17.18 -15.70 -16.51
N TRP A 28 16.11 -15.23 -15.90
CA TRP A 28 15.88 -13.81 -15.64
C TRP A 28 15.36 -13.58 -14.22
N ASN A 29 15.51 -12.36 -13.72
CA ASN A 29 15.13 -11.98 -12.37
C ASN A 29 14.64 -10.53 -12.32
N TYR A 30 13.42 -10.31 -11.84
CA TYR A 30 12.82 -9.02 -11.60
C TYR A 30 12.44 -8.88 -10.12
N GLN A 31 13.33 -8.24 -9.36
CA GLN A 31 13.15 -8.00 -7.94
C GLN A 31 13.46 -6.52 -7.66
N PRO A 32 12.50 -5.63 -7.93
CA PRO A 32 12.68 -4.20 -7.74
C PRO A 32 12.80 -3.84 -6.24
N ASN A 33 13.28 -2.63 -5.95
CA ASN A 33 13.22 -1.97 -4.62
C ASN A 33 11.97 -1.06 -4.49
N GLY A 34 11.26 -0.81 -5.61
CA GLY A 34 9.90 -0.25 -5.76
C GLY A 34 8.74 -1.25 -6.09
N ALA A 35 7.49 -0.95 -5.69
CA ALA A 35 6.41 -1.94 -5.71
C ALA A 35 5.99 -2.20 -7.15
N ILE A 36 5.62 -3.43 -7.49
CA ILE A 36 5.13 -3.73 -8.84
C ILE A 36 3.77 -3.08 -9.01
N THR A 37 3.67 -2.12 -9.92
CA THR A 37 2.45 -1.33 -10.15
C THR A 37 1.74 -1.70 -11.43
N HIS A 38 2.46 -2.21 -12.43
CA HIS A 38 1.84 -2.62 -13.69
C HIS A 38 2.42 -3.92 -14.19
N ILE A 39 1.54 -4.72 -14.80
CA ILE A 39 1.89 -5.92 -15.55
C ILE A 39 1.28 -5.81 -16.94
N LYS A 40 2.05 -6.23 -17.94
CA LYS A 40 1.60 -6.37 -19.32
C LYS A 40 1.95 -7.77 -19.83
N ILE A 41 1.03 -8.39 -20.56
CA ILE A 41 1.19 -9.75 -21.08
C ILE A 41 1.12 -9.71 -22.61
N ARG A 42 2.06 -10.42 -23.25
CA ARG A 42 2.00 -10.77 -24.67
C ARG A 42 1.75 -12.27 -24.79
N TRP A 43 0.81 -12.66 -25.64
CA TRP A 43 0.47 -14.07 -25.77
C TRP A 43 -0.11 -14.41 -27.16
N GLY A 44 -0.05 -15.69 -27.50
CA GLY A 44 -0.63 -16.29 -28.70
C GLY A 44 -1.28 -17.62 -28.33
N SER A 45 -0.63 -18.74 -28.64
CA SER A 45 -1.03 -20.04 -28.05
C SER A 45 -0.50 -20.17 -26.62
N ASN A 46 0.73 -19.75 -26.39
CA ASN A 46 1.39 -19.71 -25.07
C ASN A 46 1.59 -18.25 -24.63
N ILE A 47 2.15 -18.04 -23.44
CA ILE A 47 2.62 -16.73 -23.03
C ILE A 47 3.93 -16.42 -23.74
N ASP A 48 3.92 -15.43 -24.63
CA ASP A 48 5.11 -14.98 -25.35
C ASP A 48 6.03 -14.18 -24.41
N ALA A 49 5.45 -13.23 -23.66
CA ALA A 49 6.21 -12.38 -22.77
C ALA A 49 5.38 -11.80 -21.61
N ILE A 50 6.09 -11.42 -20.55
CA ILE A 50 5.57 -10.67 -19.41
C ILE A 50 6.43 -9.42 -19.20
N SER A 51 5.80 -8.27 -18.96
CA SER A 51 6.50 -7.02 -18.69
C SER A 51 6.02 -6.40 -17.38
N PHE A 52 6.93 -5.72 -16.69
CA PHE A 52 6.66 -5.11 -15.40
C PHE A 52 7.04 -3.62 -15.37
N LYS A 53 6.31 -2.87 -14.56
CA LYS A 53 6.74 -1.58 -14.00
C LYS A 53 6.73 -1.64 -12.50
N SER A 54 7.68 -0.95 -11.89
CA SER A 54 7.74 -0.72 -10.46
C SER A 54 7.86 0.76 -10.10
N THR A 55 7.55 1.11 -8.85
CA THR A 55 7.63 2.50 -8.38
C THR A 55 9.05 3.10 -8.44
N ASP A 56 10.09 2.27 -8.37
CA ASP A 56 11.51 2.63 -8.51
C ASP A 56 12.01 2.54 -9.95
N GLY A 57 11.19 2.06 -10.89
CA GLY A 57 11.57 1.84 -12.28
C GLY A 57 11.54 3.11 -13.15
N ASN A 58 11.29 4.29 -12.56
CA ASN A 58 11.17 5.58 -13.27
C ASN A 58 10.19 5.54 -14.47
N GLY A 59 9.14 4.72 -14.38
CA GLY A 59 8.16 4.57 -15.45
C GLY A 59 8.63 3.74 -16.66
N ASN A 60 9.78 3.07 -16.59
CA ASN A 60 10.27 2.19 -17.64
C ASN A 60 9.68 0.77 -17.52
N TRP A 61 9.47 0.12 -18.67
CA TRP A 61 9.07 -1.28 -18.74
C TRP A 61 10.31 -2.18 -18.79
N THR A 62 10.29 -3.26 -18.02
CA THR A 62 11.21 -4.39 -18.21
C THR A 62 10.42 -5.57 -18.73
N GLN A 63 10.74 -6.04 -19.94
CA GLN A 63 10.08 -7.18 -20.59
C GLN A 63 10.93 -8.43 -20.45
N PHE A 64 10.25 -9.57 -20.26
CA PHE A 64 10.83 -10.89 -20.31
C PHE A 64 10.06 -11.81 -21.27
N GLY A 65 10.75 -12.49 -22.18
CA GLY A 65 10.19 -13.32 -23.25
C GLY A 65 10.27 -12.68 -24.64
N GLY A 66 9.53 -13.24 -25.58
CA GLY A 66 9.59 -12.88 -27.00
C GLY A 66 8.87 -11.58 -27.38
N SER A 67 9.05 -11.17 -28.63
CA SER A 67 8.39 -9.99 -29.22
C SER A 67 7.17 -10.36 -30.09
N THR A 68 6.80 -11.64 -30.16
CA THR A 68 5.63 -12.15 -30.89
C THR A 68 4.36 -12.04 -30.06
N GLY A 69 3.25 -12.62 -30.53
CA GLY A 69 1.96 -12.57 -29.87
C GLY A 69 1.24 -11.22 -29.96
N ARG A 70 -0.01 -11.19 -29.48
CA ARG A 70 -0.77 -9.94 -29.31
C ARG A 70 -0.37 -9.26 -28.01
N ASP A 71 -0.33 -7.93 -28.00
CA ASP A 71 -0.09 -7.12 -26.80
C ASP A 71 -1.43 -6.85 -26.11
N GLU A 72 -1.55 -7.22 -24.84
CA GLU A 72 -2.71 -6.81 -24.05
C GLU A 72 -2.48 -5.43 -23.43
N PRO A 73 -3.56 -4.66 -23.18
CA PRO A 73 -3.45 -3.46 -22.36
C PRO A 73 -2.82 -3.81 -20.99
N PRO A 74 -1.87 -3.00 -20.50
CA PRO A 74 -1.32 -3.21 -19.17
C PRO A 74 -2.42 -3.02 -18.13
N PHE A 75 -2.38 -3.82 -17.05
CA PHE A 75 -3.25 -3.61 -15.90
C PHE A 75 -2.48 -3.05 -14.72
N GLU A 76 -3.18 -2.22 -13.94
CA GLU A 76 -2.64 -1.55 -12.77
C GLU A 76 -2.96 -2.35 -11.50
N ILE A 77 -1.95 -2.42 -10.63
CA ILE A 77 -2.03 -2.88 -9.26
C ILE A 77 -2.01 -1.62 -8.40
N GLY A 78 -3.13 -1.33 -7.74
CA GLY A 78 -3.35 -0.08 -7.00
C GLY A 78 -2.60 0.01 -5.67
N TRP A 79 -1.29 -0.24 -5.68
CA TRP A 79 -0.43 -0.18 -4.50
C TRP A 79 -0.48 1.20 -3.82
N PRO A 80 -0.47 1.29 -2.47
CA PRO A 80 -0.45 0.19 -1.49
C PRO A 80 -1.84 -0.38 -1.15
N ASN A 81 -2.91 0.19 -1.72
CA ASN A 81 -4.29 -0.15 -1.39
C ASN A 81 -4.77 -1.48 -1.99
N ASP A 82 -4.07 -1.98 -3.01
CA ASP A 82 -4.29 -3.24 -3.67
C ASP A 82 -2.94 -3.86 -4.05
N TYR A 83 -2.88 -5.19 -4.11
CA TYR A 83 -1.65 -5.93 -4.35
C TYR A 83 -1.99 -7.28 -4.97
N LEU A 84 -0.99 -7.92 -5.59
CA LEU A 84 -1.15 -9.27 -6.14
C LEU A 84 -1.28 -10.28 -5.00
N GLU A 85 -2.38 -11.04 -5.02
CA GLU A 85 -2.74 -12.05 -4.03
C GLU A 85 -2.55 -13.47 -4.60
N SER A 86 -2.89 -13.67 -5.86
CA SER A 86 -2.82 -15.00 -6.45
C SER A 86 -2.48 -14.97 -7.94
N ILE A 87 -1.87 -16.07 -8.38
CA ILE A 87 -1.62 -16.35 -9.78
C ILE A 87 -2.08 -17.78 -10.04
N THR A 88 -2.95 -17.94 -11.01
CA THR A 88 -3.31 -19.25 -11.55
C THR A 88 -2.87 -19.35 -12.99
N GLY A 89 -2.78 -20.57 -13.50
CA GLY A 89 -2.34 -20.77 -14.87
C GLY A 89 -2.02 -22.21 -15.18
N SER A 90 -1.29 -22.39 -16.27
CA SER A 90 -0.86 -23.69 -16.72
C SER A 90 0.44 -23.62 -17.52
N TYR A 91 1.12 -24.74 -17.60
CA TYR A 91 2.36 -24.90 -18.33
C TYR A 91 2.52 -26.34 -18.82
N ASP A 92 3.38 -26.52 -19.81
CA ASP A 92 3.77 -27.82 -20.34
C ASP A 92 5.30 -27.97 -20.41
N SER A 93 5.78 -28.90 -21.24
CA SER A 93 7.21 -29.12 -21.45
C SER A 93 7.89 -28.04 -22.28
N ILE A 94 7.13 -27.15 -22.91
CA ILE A 94 7.61 -26.10 -23.81
C ILE A 94 7.68 -24.77 -23.06
N ALA A 95 6.57 -24.31 -22.49
CA ALA A 95 6.47 -22.97 -21.91
C ALA A 95 5.34 -22.81 -20.88
N ILE A 96 5.16 -21.59 -20.38
CA ILE A 96 3.94 -21.16 -19.70
C ILE A 96 2.83 -20.98 -20.73
N ASN A 97 1.69 -21.62 -20.49
CA ASN A 97 0.59 -21.67 -21.44
C ASN A 97 -0.48 -20.66 -21.10
N THR A 98 -0.90 -20.60 -19.84
CA THR A 98 -1.87 -19.62 -19.38
C THR A 98 -1.47 -18.94 -18.08
N LEU A 99 -1.90 -17.70 -17.91
CA LEU A 99 -1.76 -16.93 -16.68
C LEU A 99 -3.03 -16.14 -16.38
N CYS A 100 -3.46 -16.16 -15.13
CA CYS A 100 -4.49 -15.29 -14.59
C CYS A 100 -4.00 -14.71 -13.26
N PHE A 101 -4.10 -13.40 -13.10
CA PHE A 101 -3.68 -12.69 -11.91
C PHE A 101 -4.90 -12.24 -11.13
N LYS A 102 -4.86 -12.39 -9.81
CA LYS A 102 -5.89 -11.85 -8.92
C LYS A 102 -5.26 -10.90 -7.92
N THR A 103 -5.89 -9.74 -7.74
CA THR A 103 -5.52 -8.80 -6.69
C THR A 103 -6.32 -9.04 -5.42
N HIS A 104 -5.82 -8.55 -4.29
CA HIS A 104 -6.49 -8.67 -3.00
C HIS A 104 -7.89 -8.03 -2.99
N ARG A 105 -8.09 -6.94 -3.74
CA ARG A 105 -9.43 -6.34 -3.93
C ARG A 105 -10.35 -7.16 -4.85
N GLY A 106 -9.93 -8.34 -5.28
CA GLY A 106 -10.74 -9.27 -6.06
C GLY A 106 -10.75 -9.00 -7.57
N LYS A 107 -9.94 -8.06 -8.08
CA LYS A 107 -9.81 -7.87 -9.53
C LYS A 107 -9.09 -9.05 -10.14
N GLN A 108 -9.57 -9.52 -11.29
CA GLN A 108 -8.97 -10.60 -12.06
C GLN A 108 -8.51 -10.10 -13.42
N TYR A 109 -7.32 -10.53 -13.84
CA TYR A 109 -6.72 -10.17 -15.11
C TYR A 109 -6.28 -11.44 -15.84
N GLY A 110 -6.92 -11.71 -16.99
CA GLY A 110 -6.79 -12.96 -17.73
C GLY A 110 -8.09 -13.79 -17.70
N PRO A 111 -8.02 -15.10 -17.99
CA PRO A 111 -6.82 -15.82 -18.35
C PRO A 111 -6.25 -15.33 -19.69
N PHE A 112 -4.94 -15.14 -19.73
CA PHE A 112 -4.17 -14.97 -20.95
C PHE A 112 -3.63 -16.32 -21.39
N GLY A 113 -3.43 -16.53 -22.69
CA GLY A 113 -3.00 -17.81 -23.23
C GLY A 113 -4.15 -18.70 -23.68
N THR A 114 -3.82 -19.80 -24.34
CA THR A 114 -4.78 -20.84 -24.72
C THR A 114 -4.50 -22.13 -23.94
N PRO A 115 -5.46 -22.66 -23.18
CA PRO A 115 -5.31 -23.97 -22.55
C PRO A 115 -5.23 -25.09 -23.59
N ASN A 116 -4.38 -26.07 -23.32
CA ASN A 116 -4.21 -27.29 -24.09
C ASN A 116 -4.35 -28.54 -23.20
N ASP A 117 -4.54 -29.69 -23.84
CA ASP A 117 -4.66 -30.97 -23.13
C ASP A 117 -3.33 -31.42 -22.52
N GLY A 118 -3.38 -32.00 -21.32
CA GLY A 118 -2.21 -32.55 -20.63
C GLY A 118 -1.35 -31.53 -19.87
N GLU A 119 -1.77 -30.27 -19.81
CA GLU A 119 -1.04 -29.22 -19.09
C GLU A 119 -1.05 -29.40 -17.57
N LYS A 120 0.07 -29.03 -16.94
CA LYS A 120 0.19 -28.92 -15.48
C LYS A 120 -0.32 -27.57 -15.02
N LYS A 121 -0.89 -27.51 -13.81
CA LYS A 121 -1.49 -26.29 -13.26
C LYS A 121 -0.52 -25.51 -12.39
N ILE A 122 -0.60 -24.19 -12.49
CA ILE A 122 0.00 -23.22 -11.58
C ILE A 122 -1.12 -22.75 -10.66
N ASN A 123 -0.92 -22.89 -9.36
CA ASN A 123 -1.84 -22.39 -8.35
C ASN A 123 -1.05 -21.78 -7.20
N ILE A 124 -0.94 -20.47 -7.22
CA ILE A 124 -0.24 -19.69 -6.21
C ILE A 124 -1.28 -18.84 -5.50
N SER A 125 -1.33 -18.94 -4.17
CA SER A 125 -2.08 -18.02 -3.32
C SER A 125 -1.18 -17.57 -2.17
N THR A 126 -1.04 -16.27 -2.00
CA THR A 126 -0.24 -15.66 -0.95
C THR A 126 -1.16 -15.15 0.14
N LYS A 127 -1.69 -16.07 0.96
CA LYS A 127 -2.42 -15.69 2.17
C LYS A 127 -1.46 -14.93 3.10
N ASP A 128 -1.87 -13.75 3.56
CA ASP A 128 -1.11 -12.88 4.48
C ASP A 128 0.29 -12.48 3.94
N SER A 129 0.46 -12.50 2.62
CA SER A 129 1.69 -12.14 1.93
C SER A 129 1.38 -11.46 0.60
N THR A 130 2.36 -10.76 0.05
CA THR A 130 2.27 -10.16 -1.28
C THR A 130 3.39 -10.63 -2.19
N ILE A 131 3.12 -10.66 -3.49
CA ILE A 131 4.09 -10.95 -4.54
C ILE A 131 4.89 -9.66 -4.80
N VAL A 132 6.19 -9.69 -4.49
CA VAL A 132 7.08 -8.51 -4.59
C VAL A 132 8.05 -8.60 -5.77
N GLY A 133 8.09 -9.73 -6.46
CA GLY A 133 9.04 -9.95 -7.53
C GLY A 133 8.75 -11.24 -8.29
N PHE A 134 9.41 -11.35 -9.43
CA PHE A 134 9.31 -12.48 -10.33
C PHE A 134 10.69 -12.93 -10.76
N PHE A 135 10.82 -14.19 -11.09
CA PHE A 135 12.00 -14.73 -11.76
C PHE A 135 11.56 -15.83 -12.69
N GLY A 136 12.41 -16.26 -13.61
CA GLY A 136 12.00 -17.28 -14.54
C GLY A 136 13.04 -17.65 -15.55
N ARG A 137 12.57 -18.21 -16.67
CA ARG A 137 13.35 -18.46 -17.86
C ARG A 137 12.61 -17.93 -19.09
N GLU A 138 13.36 -17.39 -20.05
CA GLU A 138 12.80 -16.75 -21.23
C GLU A 138 13.56 -17.08 -22.52
N GLY A 139 12.84 -17.06 -23.62
CA GLY A 139 13.39 -17.16 -24.97
C GLY A 139 12.41 -16.51 -25.95
N ALA A 140 12.01 -17.26 -26.98
CA ALA A 140 10.92 -16.83 -27.85
C ALA A 140 9.57 -16.77 -27.13
N LEU A 141 9.43 -17.53 -26.03
CA LEU A 141 8.27 -17.57 -25.15
C LEU A 141 8.71 -17.30 -23.71
N LEU A 142 7.75 -17.24 -22.80
CA LEU A 142 8.00 -17.34 -21.37
C LEU A 142 8.13 -18.82 -20.99
N ASP A 143 9.35 -19.35 -21.03
CA ASP A 143 9.63 -20.76 -20.75
C ASP A 143 9.23 -21.18 -19.34
N ALA A 144 9.55 -20.36 -18.33
CA ALA A 144 9.25 -20.65 -16.94
C ALA A 144 9.03 -19.38 -16.09
N LEU A 145 8.22 -19.49 -15.04
CA LEU A 145 7.85 -18.41 -14.13
C LEU A 145 7.90 -18.88 -12.68
N GLY A 146 8.47 -18.05 -11.82
CA GLY A 146 8.49 -18.19 -10.37
C GLY A 146 8.32 -16.83 -9.72
N ILE A 147 8.08 -16.82 -8.40
CA ILE A 147 7.75 -15.59 -7.68
C ILE A 147 8.58 -15.40 -6.41
N TYR A 148 8.70 -14.15 -6.00
CA TYR A 148 9.17 -13.74 -4.69
C TYR A 148 8.00 -13.22 -3.87
N VAL A 149 7.88 -13.68 -2.62
CA VAL A 149 6.81 -13.26 -1.71
C VAL A 149 7.36 -12.64 -0.43
N LYS A 150 6.61 -11.70 0.12
CA LYS A 150 6.86 -11.11 1.44
C LYS A 150 5.61 -11.19 2.31
N PRO A 151 5.72 -11.64 3.57
CA PRO A 151 4.65 -11.49 4.54
C PRO A 151 4.32 -10.02 4.75
N PHE A 152 3.04 -9.72 4.99
CA PHE A 152 2.71 -8.45 5.62
C PHE A 152 3.25 -8.50 7.04
N VAL A 153 4.21 -7.63 7.35
CA VAL A 153 4.58 -7.42 8.75
C VAL A 153 3.45 -6.60 9.34
N GLU A 154 2.58 -7.23 10.13
CA GLU A 154 1.75 -6.46 11.03
C GLU A 154 2.69 -5.75 11.99
N VAL A 155 2.84 -4.44 11.83
CA VAL A 155 3.39 -3.61 12.88
C VAL A 155 2.35 -3.66 13.97
N SER A 156 2.50 -4.58 14.92
CA SER A 156 1.74 -4.52 16.16
C SER A 156 1.91 -3.11 16.69
N PRO A 157 0.82 -2.36 16.96
CA PRO A 157 0.93 -1.04 17.55
C PRO A 157 1.81 -1.18 18.79
N VAL A 158 2.90 -0.42 18.85
CA VAL A 158 3.67 -0.30 20.10
C VAL A 158 2.64 0.05 21.16
N PRO A 159 2.48 -0.75 22.25
CA PRO A 159 1.61 -0.37 23.33
C PRO A 159 1.97 1.06 23.71
N LEU A 160 1.02 1.99 23.57
CA LEU A 160 1.23 3.37 23.99
C LEU A 160 1.76 3.31 25.43
N PRO A 161 2.89 3.95 25.76
CA PRO A 161 3.29 4.07 27.15
C PRO A 161 2.10 4.69 27.90
N ASP A 162 1.66 4.05 28.98
CA ASP A 162 0.54 4.50 29.79
C ASP A 162 0.71 6.00 30.05
N LEU A 163 -0.16 6.82 29.45
CA LEU A 163 -0.16 8.25 29.67
C LEU A 163 -0.40 8.44 31.17
N PRO A 164 0.47 9.13 31.92
CA PRO A 164 0.23 9.36 33.34
C PRO A 164 -1.14 10.02 33.47
N THR A 165 -2.06 9.33 34.15
CA THR A 165 -3.37 9.88 34.48
C THR A 165 -3.14 11.22 35.17
N PRO A 166 -3.72 12.33 34.66
CA PRO A 166 -3.58 13.60 35.34
C PRO A 166 -4.13 13.45 36.75
N GLU A 167 -3.27 13.69 37.74
CA GLU A 167 -3.60 13.66 39.15
C GLU A 167 -4.79 14.63 39.41
N PRO A 168 -5.82 14.24 40.18
CA PRO A 168 -6.92 15.13 40.48
C PRO A 168 -6.39 16.40 41.15
N LEU A 169 -6.71 17.57 40.60
CA LEU A 169 -6.36 18.84 41.23
C LEU A 169 -6.91 18.85 42.67
N PRO A 170 -6.14 19.30 43.67
CA PRO A 170 -6.64 19.40 45.03
C PRO A 170 -7.84 20.34 45.06
N LEU A 171 -8.95 19.87 45.63
CA LEU A 171 -10.11 20.70 45.92
C LEU A 171 -9.65 21.88 46.79
N SER A 172 -9.88 23.10 46.32
CA SER A 172 -9.66 24.31 47.11
C SER A 172 -10.46 24.20 48.40
N HIS A 173 -9.77 24.25 49.54
CA HIS A 173 -10.39 24.42 50.85
C HIS A 173 -11.24 25.71 50.82
N GLU A 174 -12.54 25.57 51.02
CA GLU A 174 -13.38 26.72 51.32
C GLU A 174 -12.93 27.31 52.66
N LEU A 175 -12.48 28.56 52.65
CA LEU A 175 -12.18 29.32 53.85
C LEU A 175 -13.50 29.63 54.54
N ASP A 176 -13.79 28.90 55.61
CA ASP A 176 -14.82 29.24 56.58
C ASP A 176 -14.32 30.44 57.40
N THR A 177 -14.78 31.64 57.09
CA THR A 177 -14.52 32.83 57.89
C THR A 177 -15.75 33.16 58.73
N ASN A 178 -15.77 32.65 59.96
CA ASN A 178 -16.61 33.16 61.04
C ASN A 178 -15.77 33.22 62.32
N HIS A 179 -15.27 34.41 62.70
CA HIS A 179 -15.53 35.04 64.01
C HIS A 179 -14.81 36.40 64.16
N ASP A 180 -15.62 37.45 64.33
CA ASP A 180 -15.51 38.62 65.22
C ASP A 180 -14.14 39.25 65.56
N HIS A 181 -13.95 40.54 65.25
CA HIS A 181 -14.31 41.67 66.14
C HIS A 181 -13.79 43.01 65.56
N ASP A 182 -14.72 43.94 65.35
CA ASP A 182 -14.70 45.38 65.68
C ASP A 182 -13.38 46.20 65.55
N LEU A 183 -13.42 47.27 64.72
CA LEU A 183 -13.11 48.66 65.10
C LEU A 183 -13.17 49.63 63.89
N ASN A 184 -14.23 50.45 63.91
CA ASN A 184 -14.22 51.92 63.83
C ASN A 184 -13.64 52.70 62.60
N THR A 185 -14.53 53.54 62.04
CA THR A 185 -14.35 54.85 61.33
C THR A 185 -13.46 54.95 60.07
N GLN A 186 -13.99 55.38 58.91
CA GLN A 186 -14.21 56.80 58.54
C GLN A 186 -14.55 56.96 57.03
N ILE A 187 -15.75 57.50 56.78
CA ILE A 187 -16.22 58.43 55.72
C ILE A 187 -15.23 58.77 54.57
N ALA A 188 -15.66 58.54 53.32
CA ALA A 188 -15.52 59.51 52.22
C ALA A 188 -16.49 59.19 51.05
N ILE A 189 -17.44 60.11 50.86
CA ILE A 189 -18.33 60.25 49.71
C ILE A 189 -17.56 61.03 48.63
N ASN A 190 -17.69 60.63 47.35
CA ASN A 190 -17.63 61.43 46.12
C ASN A 190 -17.47 60.42 44.95
N GLY A 191 -18.26 60.39 43.89
CA GLY A 191 -19.11 61.40 43.27
C GLY A 191 -18.84 61.35 41.76
N TYR A 192 -19.92 61.49 40.99
CA TYR A 192 -19.99 61.83 39.56
C TYR A 192 -20.07 60.75 38.49
N ASP A 193 -21.33 60.55 38.16
CA ASP A 193 -21.95 60.11 36.92
C ASP A 193 -21.63 61.04 35.71
N GLN A 194 -21.73 60.44 34.52
CA GLN A 194 -22.18 61.02 33.24
C GLN A 194 -21.28 61.98 32.39
N VAL A 195 -21.20 61.61 31.08
CA VAL A 195 -21.74 62.37 29.91
C VAL A 195 -20.79 62.90 28.79
N LYS A 196 -21.00 62.29 27.60
CA LYS A 196 -21.18 62.86 26.24
C LYS A 196 -19.99 63.29 25.34
N LYS A 197 -20.01 62.64 24.15
CA LYS A 197 -20.33 63.18 22.80
C LYS A 197 -19.21 63.38 21.76
N SER A 198 -19.62 62.94 20.55
CA SER A 198 -19.26 63.39 19.18
C SER A 198 -17.97 62.80 18.60
N GLY A 199 -17.87 62.50 17.30
CA GLY A 199 -18.64 63.03 16.19
C GLY A 199 -19.06 62.03 15.12
N LYS A 200 -20.06 62.49 14.38
CA LYS A 200 -20.66 61.94 13.17
C LYS A 200 -20.03 62.68 11.99
N THR A 201 -19.74 62.00 10.88
CA THR A 201 -19.92 62.58 9.53
C THR A 201 -20.05 61.45 8.50
N GLU A 202 -21.18 61.48 7.82
CA GLU A 202 -21.53 60.78 6.58
C GLU A 202 -20.92 61.51 5.36
N SER A 203 -20.65 60.78 4.28
CA SER A 203 -20.96 61.11 2.87
C SER A 203 -20.40 59.96 2.03
N ALA A 204 -21.20 59.06 1.44
CA ALA A 204 -21.98 59.23 0.21
C ALA A 204 -21.13 59.62 -1.02
N ALA A 205 -20.89 58.62 -1.87
CA ALA A 205 -20.97 58.66 -3.33
C ALA A 205 -21.25 57.23 -3.81
#